data_AF-A0A164N593-F1
#
_entry.id   AF-A0A164N593-F1
#
_cell.length_a   1.000
_cell.length_b   1.000
_cell.length_c   1.000
_cell.angle_alpha   90.00
_cell.angle_beta   90.00
_cell.angle_gamma   90.00
#
_symmetry.space_group_name_H-M   'P 1'
#
loop_
_entity.id
_entity.type
_entity.pdbx_description
1 polymer ?
#
loop_
_entity_poly.entity_id
_entity_poly.type
_entity_poly.pdbx_seq_one_letter_code
_entity_poly.pdbx_strand_id
1 'polypeptide(L)'
;MLFFGRNYLKRLPPPDEIRRVLRPLDHRLIWKASEFRVWLLFYSPIVLKHLLPPKYYKHWLILVKGMHMLLKKNVSREEIEVVRKLFFKFVSQVELLYGEDQVSYNVHLLQHVVDSDTYWGCPWAYSAFMYEDIGGTLKYTCHGSTQIGKQIFASVLKKAKARDYAKLHIFHLRKTWSKKFIID
;
A
#
# COMPACT_ATOMS: atom_id res chain seq x y z
N MET A 1 31.99 2.67 -6.13
CA MET A 1 30.98 1.63 -5.84
C MET A 1 29.65 2.21 -5.29
N LEU A 2 29.18 3.39 -5.77
CA LEU A 2 28.02 4.10 -5.18
C LEU A 2 26.96 4.59 -6.19
N PHE A 3 27.00 4.14 -7.46
CA PHE A 3 26.10 4.68 -8.49
C PHE A 3 24.80 3.88 -8.71
N PHE A 4 24.67 2.67 -8.16
CA PHE A 4 23.50 1.82 -8.39
C PHE A 4 22.28 2.17 -7.52
N GLY A 5 22.44 2.81 -6.35
CA GLY A 5 21.31 3.05 -5.44
C GLY A 5 20.44 4.28 -5.79
N ARG A 6 21.06 5.39 -6.20
CA ARG A 6 20.39 6.70 -6.23
C ARG A 6 19.40 6.91 -7.38
N ASN A 7 19.61 6.25 -8.53
CA ASN A 7 18.80 6.48 -9.75
C ASN A 7 18.21 5.21 -10.38
N TYR A 8 18.49 4.02 -9.86
CA TYR A 8 18.02 2.77 -10.46
C TYR A 8 16.49 2.62 -10.35
N LEU A 9 15.90 3.07 -9.24
CA LEU A 9 14.44 3.11 -9.08
C LEU A 9 13.72 3.99 -10.11
N LYS A 10 14.35 5.09 -10.57
CA LYS A 10 13.77 5.97 -11.59
C LYS A 10 13.79 5.35 -13.00
N ARG A 11 14.64 4.35 -13.22
CA ARG A 11 14.84 3.71 -14.54
C ARG A 11 14.02 2.45 -14.71
N LEU A 12 13.51 1.88 -13.61
CA LEU A 12 12.63 0.73 -13.66
C LEU A 12 11.21 1.21 -14.02
N PRO A 13 10.63 0.75 -15.14
CA PRO A 13 9.25 1.05 -15.43
C PRO A 13 8.37 0.47 -14.30
N PRO A 14 7.37 1.23 -13.81
CA PRO A 14 6.43 0.67 -12.86
C PRO A 14 5.68 -0.49 -13.53
N PRO A 15 5.53 -1.64 -12.87
CA PRO A 15 4.55 -2.64 -13.27
C PRO A 15 3.19 -1.97 -13.50
N ASP A 16 2.41 -2.41 -14.49
CA ASP A 16 1.13 -1.77 -14.86
C ASP A 16 0.14 -1.65 -13.68
N GLU A 17 0.30 -2.52 -12.69
CA GLU A 17 -0.44 -2.54 -11.43
C GLU A 17 -0.14 -1.34 -10.51
N ILE A 18 0.95 -0.61 -10.75
CA ILE A 18 1.45 0.47 -9.90
C ILE A 18 1.23 1.82 -10.60
N ARG A 19 0.18 2.51 -10.15
CA ARG A 19 -0.21 3.83 -10.71
C ARG A 19 0.75 4.98 -10.36
N ARG A 20 1.69 4.80 -9.42
CA ARG A 20 2.57 5.87 -8.92
C ARG A 20 4.02 5.40 -8.82
N VAL A 21 4.91 6.14 -9.45
CA VAL A 21 6.37 5.94 -9.36
C VAL A 21 6.83 6.16 -7.92
N LEU A 22 7.67 5.26 -7.41
CA LEU A 22 8.26 5.40 -6.09
C LEU A 22 9.13 6.65 -5.98
N ARG A 23 9.02 7.35 -4.85
CA ARG A 23 10.02 8.36 -4.48
C ARG A 23 11.41 7.71 -4.31
N PRO A 24 12.50 8.49 -4.43
CA PRO A 24 13.85 7.97 -4.21
C PRO A 24 14.04 7.40 -2.80
N LEU A 25 14.97 6.44 -2.65
CA LEU A 25 15.33 5.82 -1.36
C LEU A 25 15.85 6.82 -0.32
N ASP A 26 16.40 7.94 -0.77
CA ASP A 26 16.85 9.02 0.10
C ASP A 26 15.67 9.64 0.89
N HIS A 27 14.44 9.54 0.36
CA HIS A 27 13.22 10.04 1.00
C HIS A 27 12.43 8.94 1.71
N ARG A 28 13.01 7.76 1.96
CA ARG A 28 12.31 6.61 2.57
C ARG A 28 11.60 6.94 3.88
N LEU A 29 12.14 7.86 4.68
CA LEU A 29 11.56 8.25 5.99
C LEU A 29 10.20 8.94 5.86
N ILE A 30 9.90 9.53 4.69
CA ILE A 30 8.63 10.21 4.43
C ILE A 30 7.74 9.43 3.46
N TRP A 31 8.09 8.18 3.14
CA TRP A 31 7.29 7.32 2.27
C TRP A 31 5.94 7.00 2.91
N LYS A 32 4.90 6.95 2.07
CA LYS A 32 3.59 6.46 2.51
C LYS A 32 3.63 4.94 2.56
N ALA A 33 2.75 4.33 3.34
CA ALA A 33 2.72 2.87 3.44
C ALA A 33 2.39 2.18 2.09
N SER A 34 1.69 2.85 1.16
CA SER A 34 1.52 2.36 -0.22
C SER A 34 2.84 2.30 -1.00
N GLU A 35 3.77 3.24 -0.78
CA GLU A 35 5.10 3.19 -1.39
C GLU A 35 5.97 2.11 -0.74
N PHE A 36 5.91 1.96 0.59
CA PHE A 36 6.58 0.85 1.26
C PHE A 36 6.11 -0.50 0.76
N ARG A 37 4.80 -0.67 0.54
CA ARG A 37 4.24 -1.90 -0.04
C ARG A 37 4.82 -2.17 -1.44
N VAL A 38 4.83 -1.15 -2.30
CA VAL A 38 5.35 -1.27 -3.67
C VAL A 38 6.84 -1.60 -3.66
N TRP A 39 7.63 -0.90 -2.83
CA TRP A 39 9.04 -1.18 -2.65
C TRP A 39 9.26 -2.62 -2.18
N LEU A 40 8.59 -3.04 -1.11
CA LEU A 40 8.76 -4.36 -0.53
C LEU A 40 8.45 -5.47 -1.54
N LEU A 41 7.30 -5.41 -2.20
CA LEU A 41 6.81 -6.52 -3.01
C LEU A 41 7.45 -6.60 -4.41
N PHE A 42 7.77 -5.47 -5.03
CA PHE A 42 8.17 -5.44 -6.44
C PHE A 42 9.63 -5.06 -6.64
N TYR A 43 10.09 -3.99 -5.99
CA TYR A 43 11.41 -3.42 -6.27
C TYR A 43 12.51 -4.08 -5.42
N SER A 44 12.26 -4.29 -4.12
CA SER A 44 13.25 -4.78 -3.18
C SER A 44 13.85 -6.14 -3.57
N PRO A 45 13.10 -7.13 -4.11
CA PRO A 45 13.69 -8.40 -4.52
C PRO A 45 14.68 -8.23 -5.68
N ILE A 46 14.37 -7.36 -6.64
CA ILE A 46 15.22 -7.12 -7.82
C ILE A 46 16.45 -6.32 -7.41
N VAL A 47 16.24 -5.24 -6.66
CA VAL A 47 17.30 -4.29 -6.28
C VAL A 47 18.27 -4.93 -5.29
N LEU A 48 17.77 -5.63 -4.27
CA LEU A 48 18.61 -6.17 -3.20
C LEU A 48 19.37 -7.43 -3.62
N LYS A 49 18.94 -8.14 -4.67
CA LYS A 49 19.63 -9.35 -5.17
C LYS A 49 21.11 -9.13 -5.47
N HIS A 50 21.46 -7.94 -5.95
CA HIS A 50 22.83 -7.59 -6.33
C HIS A 50 23.55 -6.74 -5.28
N LEU A 51 22.88 -6.37 -4.19
CA LEU A 51 23.41 -5.49 -3.15
C LEU A 51 23.67 -6.21 -1.83
N LEU A 52 22.84 -7.20 -1.49
CA LEU A 52 22.96 -7.93 -0.23
C LEU A 52 23.73 -9.24 -0.40
N PRO A 53 24.55 -9.65 0.58
CA PRO A 53 25.11 -10.99 0.60
C PRO A 53 24.00 -12.06 0.61
N PRO A 54 24.25 -13.26 0.05
CA PRO A 54 23.22 -14.27 -0.16
C PRO A 54 22.41 -14.65 1.09
N LYS A 55 23.04 -14.66 2.28
CA LYS A 55 22.40 -14.97 3.57
C LYS A 55 21.29 -13.97 3.88
N TYR A 56 21.59 -12.67 3.80
CA TYR A 56 20.67 -11.58 4.08
C TYR A 56 19.58 -11.45 3.01
N TYR A 57 19.95 -11.65 1.74
CA TYR A 57 18.98 -11.63 0.65
C TYR A 57 17.94 -12.75 0.81
N LYS A 58 18.37 -13.99 1.10
CA LYS A 58 17.45 -15.11 1.36
C LYS A 58 16.53 -14.83 2.54
N HIS A 59 17.07 -14.24 3.61
CA HIS A 59 16.27 -13.84 4.77
C HIS A 59 15.22 -12.78 4.40
N TRP A 60 15.61 -11.74 3.68
CA TRP A 60 14.69 -10.70 3.21
C TRP A 60 13.54 -11.26 2.36
N LEU A 61 13.83 -12.24 1.48
CA LEU A 61 12.81 -12.88 0.66
C LEU A 61 11.75 -13.65 1.46
N ILE A 62 12.06 -14.10 2.69
CA ILE A 62 11.06 -14.73 3.57
C ILE A 62 9.96 -13.71 3.91
N LEU A 63 10.36 -12.49 4.29
CA LEU A 63 9.42 -11.39 4.58
C LEU A 63 8.62 -11.03 3.34
N VAL A 64 9.28 -10.84 2.19
CA VAL A 64 8.60 -10.50 0.93
C VAL A 64 7.55 -11.56 0.59
N LYS A 65 7.91 -12.85 0.68
CA LYS A 65 6.99 -13.96 0.39
C LYS A 65 5.79 -13.97 1.33
N GLY A 66 6.02 -13.84 2.65
CA GLY A 66 4.93 -13.82 3.63
C GLY A 66 3.97 -12.65 3.41
N MET A 67 4.52 -11.44 3.19
CA MET A 67 3.70 -10.26 2.90
C MET A 67 2.96 -10.36 1.57
N HIS A 68 3.57 -10.95 0.53
CA HIS A 68 2.90 -11.16 -0.75
C HIS A 68 1.68 -12.09 -0.62
N MET A 69 1.80 -13.17 0.17
CA MET A 69 0.70 -14.10 0.43
C MET A 69 -0.43 -13.44 1.23
N LEU A 70 -0.07 -12.72 2.29
CA LEU A 70 -1.00 -12.04 3.21
C LEU A 70 -1.81 -10.92 2.53
N LEU A 71 -1.23 -10.26 1.52
CA LEU A 71 -1.85 -9.14 0.79
C LEU A 71 -2.65 -9.55 -0.46
N LYS A 72 -2.83 -10.85 -0.72
CA LYS A 72 -3.71 -11.33 -1.80
C LYS A 72 -5.17 -11.06 -1.44
N LYS A 73 -6.02 -10.73 -2.41
CA LYS A 73 -7.45 -10.43 -2.20
C LYS A 73 -8.23 -11.53 -1.46
N ASN A 74 -7.84 -12.79 -1.62
CA ASN A 74 -8.38 -13.92 -0.88
C ASN A 74 -7.17 -14.75 -0.40
N VAL A 75 -7.15 -15.09 0.88
CA VAL A 75 -6.10 -15.92 1.51
C VAL A 75 -6.80 -17.07 2.21
N SER A 76 -6.40 -18.31 1.90
CA SER A 76 -6.95 -19.49 2.57
C SER A 76 -6.37 -19.66 3.97
N ARG A 77 -7.01 -20.45 4.84
CA ARG A 77 -6.48 -20.75 6.19
C ARG A 77 -5.14 -21.47 6.12
N GLU A 78 -4.96 -22.34 5.13
CA GLU A 78 -3.72 -23.06 4.89
C GLU A 78 -2.59 -22.09 4.48
N GLU A 79 -2.91 -21.10 3.64
CA GLU A 79 -1.96 -20.04 3.29
C GLU A 79 -1.58 -19.17 4.50
N ILE A 80 -2.55 -18.83 5.36
CA ILE A 80 -2.31 -18.11 6.63
C ILE A 80 -1.31 -18.88 7.50
N GLU A 81 -1.48 -20.20 7.66
CA GLU A 81 -0.55 -21.02 8.44
C GLU A 81 0.84 -21.13 7.81
N VAL A 82 0.94 -21.10 6.48
CA VAL A 82 2.25 -20.98 5.81
C VAL A 82 2.89 -19.62 6.13
N VAL A 83 2.12 -18.54 6.10
CA VAL A 83 2.62 -17.19 6.45
C VAL A 83 3.06 -17.13 7.90
N ARG A 84 2.32 -17.74 8.83
CA ARG A 84 2.69 -17.87 10.26
C ARG A 84 4.10 -18.45 10.40
N LYS A 85 4.37 -19.57 9.71
CA LYS A 85 5.68 -20.23 9.72
C LYS A 85 6.76 -19.37 9.09
N LEU A 86 6.46 -18.64 8.01
CA LEU A 86 7.40 -17.73 7.35
C LEU A 86 7.80 -16.58 8.29
N PHE A 87 6.85 -15.91 8.94
CA PHE A 87 7.14 -14.81 9.84
C PHE A 87 7.81 -15.26 11.13
N PHE A 88 7.40 -16.39 11.70
CA PHE A 88 8.12 -16.97 12.84
C PHE A 88 9.60 -17.24 12.49
N LYS A 89 9.86 -17.84 11.33
CA LYS A 89 11.23 -18.09 10.83
C LYS A 89 12.00 -16.79 10.58
N PHE A 90 11.35 -15.77 10.03
CA PHE A 90 11.98 -14.48 9.81
C PHE A 90 12.40 -13.87 11.15
N VAL A 91 11.48 -13.74 12.11
CA VAL A 91 11.78 -13.10 13.39
C VAL A 91 12.84 -13.86 14.19
N SER A 92 12.80 -15.20 14.20
CA SER A 92 13.80 -16.00 14.92
C SER A 92 15.22 -15.90 14.34
N GLN A 93 15.35 -15.45 13.09
CA GLN A 93 16.64 -15.26 12.44
C GLN A 93 17.16 -13.82 12.54
N VAL A 94 16.34 -12.86 13.01
CA VAL A 94 16.74 -11.44 13.05
C VAL A 94 17.91 -11.22 14.01
N GLU A 95 17.81 -11.71 15.24
CA GLU A 95 18.86 -11.56 16.25
C GLU A 95 20.21 -12.10 15.74
N LEU A 96 20.22 -13.32 15.21
CA LEU A 96 21.43 -13.97 14.69
C LEU A 96 22.04 -13.25 13.47
N LEU A 97 21.22 -12.60 12.64
CA LEU A 97 21.68 -11.97 11.40
C LEU A 97 22.07 -10.51 11.57
N TYR A 98 21.31 -9.76 12.38
CA TYR A 98 21.41 -8.31 12.48
C TYR A 98 21.77 -7.81 13.88
N GLY A 99 21.78 -8.70 14.89
CA GLY A 99 22.03 -8.37 16.29
C GLY A 99 20.76 -8.20 17.11
N GLU A 100 20.91 -8.31 18.43
CA GLU A 100 19.82 -8.20 19.41
C GLU A 100 19.09 -6.85 19.34
N ASP A 101 19.84 -5.76 19.15
CA ASP A 101 19.29 -4.40 19.01
C ASP A 101 18.31 -4.24 17.83
N GLN A 102 18.35 -5.15 16.86
CA GLN A 102 17.48 -5.12 15.68
C GLN A 102 16.18 -5.91 15.86
N VAL A 103 16.02 -6.62 16.98
CA VAL A 103 14.76 -7.28 17.38
C VAL A 103 13.79 -6.24 17.95
N SER A 104 13.42 -5.29 17.10
CA SER A 104 12.51 -4.21 17.47
C SER A 104 11.07 -4.70 17.67
N TYR A 105 10.27 -3.90 18.35
CA TYR A 105 8.83 -4.13 18.52
C TYR A 105 8.11 -4.43 17.20
N ASN A 106 8.41 -3.68 16.14
CA ASN A 106 7.77 -3.85 14.83
C ASN A 106 8.13 -5.21 14.18
N VAL A 107 9.35 -5.71 14.42
CA VAL A 107 9.76 -7.04 13.96
C VAL A 107 8.96 -8.11 14.69
N HIS A 108 8.79 -7.97 16.02
CA HIS A 108 7.98 -8.91 16.80
C HIS A 108 6.50 -8.89 16.37
N LEU A 109 5.96 -7.69 16.07
CA LEU A 109 4.57 -7.51 15.67
C LEU A 109 4.20 -8.31 14.40
N LEU A 110 5.17 -8.60 13.51
CA LEU A 110 4.94 -9.44 12.33
C LEU A 110 4.34 -10.80 12.66
N GLN A 111 4.65 -11.38 13.83
CA GLN A 111 4.07 -12.66 14.24
C GLN A 111 2.56 -12.55 14.51
N HIS A 112 2.15 -11.43 15.11
CA HIS A 112 0.77 -11.15 15.53
C HIS A 112 -0.13 -10.66 14.38
N VAL A 113 0.45 -10.20 13.28
CA VAL A 113 -0.31 -9.85 12.06
C VAL A 113 -1.10 -11.06 11.55
N VAL A 114 -0.54 -12.26 11.65
CA VAL A 114 -1.20 -13.49 11.19
C VAL A 114 -2.36 -13.89 12.11
N ASP A 115 -2.23 -13.62 13.40
CA ASP A 115 -3.34 -13.80 14.35
C ASP A 115 -4.47 -12.84 14.00
N SER A 116 -4.14 -11.57 13.76
CA SER A 116 -5.12 -10.56 13.34
C SER A 116 -5.85 -10.99 12.07
N ASP A 117 -5.14 -11.54 11.10
CA ASP A 117 -5.75 -12.05 9.86
C ASP A 117 -6.67 -13.26 10.09
N THR A 118 -6.38 -14.08 11.10
CA THR A 118 -7.19 -15.24 11.48
C THR A 118 -8.53 -14.81 12.07
N TYR A 119 -8.54 -13.74 12.87
CA TYR A 119 -9.74 -13.25 13.56
C TYR A 119 -10.54 -12.23 12.76
N TRP A 120 -9.86 -11.32 12.07
CA TRP A 120 -10.46 -10.14 11.43
C TRP A 120 -10.48 -10.21 9.90
N GLY A 121 -9.94 -11.28 9.33
CA GLY A 121 -9.70 -11.39 7.90
C GLY A 121 -8.50 -10.53 7.48
N CYS A 122 -8.25 -10.44 6.18
CA CYS A 122 -6.98 -9.93 5.67
C CYS A 122 -6.71 -8.43 5.97
N PRO A 123 -5.46 -7.95 5.86
CA PRO A 123 -5.03 -6.69 6.46
C PRO A 123 -5.70 -5.44 5.91
N TRP A 124 -6.15 -5.46 4.65
CA TRP A 124 -6.85 -4.31 4.08
C TRP A 124 -8.22 -4.09 4.72
N ALA A 125 -8.81 -5.10 5.36
CA ALA A 125 -10.12 -4.99 6.00
C ALA A 125 -10.07 -4.18 7.31
N TYR A 126 -8.96 -4.27 8.06
CA TYR A 126 -8.78 -3.58 9.33
C TYR A 126 -7.72 -2.46 9.29
N SER A 127 -7.11 -2.22 8.12
CA SER A 127 -6.10 -1.16 7.98
C SER A 127 -6.67 0.24 8.23
N ALA A 128 -5.86 1.11 8.82
CA ALA A 128 -6.21 2.51 9.04
C ALA A 128 -6.36 3.33 7.74
N PHE A 129 -5.98 2.78 6.58
CA PHE A 129 -5.97 3.51 5.30
C PHE A 129 -7.32 4.14 4.95
N MET A 130 -8.42 3.42 5.19
CA MET A 130 -9.76 3.95 4.92
C MET A 130 -10.06 5.17 5.80
N TYR A 131 -9.69 5.10 7.08
CA TYR A 131 -9.90 6.18 8.03
C TYR A 131 -9.01 7.39 7.74
N GLU A 132 -7.75 7.18 7.35
CA GLU A 132 -6.83 8.25 6.96
C GLU A 132 -7.30 8.99 5.69
N ASP A 133 -7.79 8.25 4.69
CA ASP A 133 -8.31 8.84 3.44
C ASP A 133 -9.58 9.67 3.69
N ILE A 134 -10.50 9.14 4.50
CA ILE A 134 -11.71 9.86 4.92
C ILE A 134 -11.34 11.06 5.78
N GLY A 135 -10.41 10.92 6.73
CA GLY A 135 -9.95 12.00 7.59
C GLY A 135 -9.29 13.14 6.81
N GLY A 136 -8.48 12.80 5.80
CA GLY A 136 -7.92 13.76 4.86
C GLY A 136 -9.01 14.51 4.10
N THR A 137 -10.00 13.79 3.57
CA THR A 137 -11.16 14.41 2.89
C THR A 137 -11.94 15.32 3.82
N LEU A 138 -12.17 14.89 5.06
CA LEU A 138 -12.95 15.62 6.05
C LEU A 138 -12.27 16.94 6.43
N LYS A 139 -10.94 16.94 6.54
CA LYS A 139 -10.15 18.16 6.81
C LYS A 139 -10.41 19.25 5.76
N TYR A 140 -10.58 18.91 4.49
CA TYR A 140 -10.92 19.87 3.44
C TYR A 140 -12.40 20.30 3.43
N THR A 141 -13.27 19.64 4.19
CA THR A 141 -14.68 20.04 4.32
C THR A 141 -14.93 21.03 5.45
N CYS A 142 -13.99 21.12 6.40
CA CYS A 142 -14.09 21.99 7.57
C CYS A 142 -13.08 23.14 7.43
N HIS A 143 -13.56 24.37 7.31
CA HIS A 143 -12.71 25.55 7.13
C HIS A 143 -12.64 26.43 8.39
N GLY A 144 -13.48 26.17 9.40
CA GLY A 144 -13.51 26.90 10.66
C GLY A 144 -13.99 26.05 11.84
N SER A 145 -13.79 26.53 13.07
CA SER A 145 -14.09 25.81 14.32
C SER A 145 -15.55 25.84 14.75
N THR A 146 -16.38 26.68 14.15
CA THR A 146 -17.80 26.84 14.49
C THR A 146 -18.71 26.04 13.55
N GLN A 147 -19.74 25.40 14.11
CA GLN A 147 -20.77 24.69 13.35
C GLN A 147 -20.22 23.63 12.37
N ILE A 148 -19.21 22.88 12.80
CA ILE A 148 -18.49 21.87 12.01
C ILE A 148 -19.46 20.90 11.32
N GLY A 149 -20.48 20.42 12.04
CA GLY A 149 -21.50 19.52 11.48
C GLY A 149 -22.24 20.11 10.26
N LYS A 150 -22.56 21.41 10.29
CA LYS A 150 -23.20 22.08 9.15
C LYS A 150 -22.26 22.25 7.97
N GLN A 151 -20.98 22.54 8.21
CA GLN A 151 -19.97 22.67 7.16
C GLN A 151 -19.78 21.34 6.42
N ILE A 152 -19.64 20.24 7.18
CA ILE A 152 -19.53 18.88 6.63
C ILE A 152 -20.79 18.56 5.82
N PHE A 153 -21.97 18.74 6.42
CA PHE A 153 -23.25 18.42 5.76
C PHE A 153 -23.44 19.20 4.46
N ALA A 154 -23.18 20.51 4.46
CA ALA A 154 -23.26 21.34 3.27
C ALA A 154 -22.25 20.91 2.19
N SER A 155 -21.01 20.56 2.57
CA SER A 155 -20.01 20.08 1.60
C SER A 155 -20.40 18.74 0.99
N VAL A 156 -20.93 17.81 1.78
CA VAL A 156 -21.39 16.50 1.28
C VAL A 156 -22.56 16.67 0.33
N LEU A 157 -23.55 17.50 0.67
CA LEU A 157 -24.69 17.79 -0.21
C LEU A 157 -24.26 18.44 -1.52
N LYS A 158 -23.35 19.42 -1.47
CA LYS A 158 -22.80 20.05 -2.69
C LYS A 158 -22.13 19.01 -3.60
N LYS A 159 -21.32 18.10 -3.04
CA LYS A 159 -20.67 17.02 -3.79
C LYS A 159 -21.68 16.01 -4.37
N ALA A 160 -22.73 15.67 -3.62
CA ALA A 160 -23.80 14.77 -4.08
C ALA A 160 -24.56 15.38 -5.27
N LYS A 161 -25.04 16.62 -5.14
CA LYS A 161 -25.72 17.35 -6.22
C LYS A 161 -24.85 17.49 -7.48
N ALA A 162 -23.58 17.82 -7.32
CA ALA A 162 -22.65 17.90 -8.44
C ALA A 162 -22.45 16.56 -9.14
N ARG A 163 -22.42 15.45 -8.38
CA ARG A 163 -22.32 14.09 -8.92
C ARG A 163 -23.57 13.69 -9.70
N ASP A 164 -24.76 14.01 -9.18
CA ASP A 164 -26.03 13.72 -9.85
C ASP A 164 -26.18 14.54 -11.13
N TYR A 165 -25.83 15.82 -11.09
CA TYR A 165 -25.75 16.68 -12.27
C TYR A 165 -24.78 16.12 -13.33
N ALA A 166 -23.57 15.70 -12.92
CA ALA A 166 -22.59 15.10 -13.82
C ALA A 166 -23.08 13.79 -14.46
N LYS A 167 -23.79 12.94 -13.72
CA LYS A 167 -24.40 11.72 -14.27
C LYS A 167 -25.45 12.04 -15.34
N LEU A 168 -26.30 13.03 -15.09
CA LEU A 168 -27.36 13.43 -16.01
C LEU A 168 -26.81 14.10 -17.28
N HIS A 169 -25.82 14.99 -17.15
CA HIS A 169 -25.39 15.85 -18.26
C HIS A 169 -24.06 15.45 -18.90
N ILE A 170 -23.09 14.90 -18.16
CA ILE A 170 -21.75 14.59 -18.68
C ILE A 170 -21.69 13.18 -19.28
N PHE A 171 -22.31 12.18 -18.63
CA PHE A 171 -22.31 10.80 -19.16
C PHE A 171 -23.24 10.63 -20.38
N HIS A 172 -24.28 11.45 -20.52
CA HIS A 172 -25.11 11.47 -21.73
C HIS A 172 -24.35 12.00 -22.95
N LEU A 173 -23.46 12.98 -22.76
CA LEU A 173 -22.62 13.52 -23.83
C LEU A 173 -21.68 12.48 -24.44
N ARG A 174 -21.16 11.52 -23.67
CA ARG A 174 -20.27 10.47 -24.23
C ARG A 174 -21.01 9.49 -25.15
N LYS A 175 -22.30 9.22 -24.89
CA LYS A 175 -23.15 8.39 -25.77
C LYS A 175 -23.59 9.13 -27.03
N THR A 176 -23.83 10.44 -26.96
CA THR A 176 -24.22 11.23 -28.13
C THR A 176 -23.04 11.52 -29.06
N TRP A 177 -21.83 11.70 -28.52
CA TRP A 177 -20.62 11.86 -29.33
C TRP A 177 -20.21 10.57 -30.06
N SER A 178 -20.40 9.39 -29.46
CA SER A 178 -20.12 8.11 -30.14
C SER A 178 -21.06 7.82 -31.32
N LYS A 179 -22.29 8.35 -31.32
CA LYS A 179 -23.24 8.18 -32.43
C LYS A 179 -23.04 9.16 -33.58
N LYS A 180 -22.30 10.26 -33.35
CA LYS A 180 -22.06 11.31 -34.35
C LYS A 180 -20.84 11.04 -35.24
N PHE A 181 -20.04 10.02 -34.93
CA PHE A 181 -18.82 9.63 -35.66
C PHE A 181 -18.93 8.27 -36.38
N ILE A 182 -20.14 7.72 -36.55
CA ILE A 182 -20.40 6.45 -37.29
C ILE A 182 -21.29 6.74 -38.52
N ILE A 183 -21.38 7.99 -38.97
CA ILE A 183 -22.01 8.35 -40.24
C ILE A 183 -20.97 9.15 -41.02
N ASP A 184 -20.07 8.42 -41.67
CA ASP A 184 -19.38 8.74 -42.93
C ASP A 184 -18.91 7.41 -43.52
#